data_AF-A0A6A2W8Y9-F1
#
_entry.id   AF-A0A6A2W8Y9-F1
#
_cell.length_a   1.000
_cell.length_b   1.000
_cell.length_c   1.000
_cell.angle_alpha   90.00
_cell.angle_beta   90.00
_cell.angle_gamma   90.00
#
_symmetry.space_group_name_H-M   'P 1'
#
loop_
_entity.id
_entity.type
_entity.pdbx_description
1 polymer ?
#
loop_
_entity_poly.entity_id
_entity_poly.type
_entity_poly.pdbx_seq_one_letter_code
_entity_poly.pdbx_strand_id
1 'polypeptide(L)'
;MDVDNQIAKLMVELSRSQDYEIGDGTTGVVVMAGALLEQAERLLERGIHPIRIAEVLAVADLERKDVNLDLIKVEGKFGGKLEDTELIYGITVDKDMHPQMPKQIEDAKIAILTCPFEPPKPKTKHKVEIDTVEKFQTLRQQEQKYFDDMVQKCKDVGATLVICQWGFDDEANHLLMHRNFPAVRWVGGVELELIAIATGGRIVPRFQELTPEKAGKGNKMMIEETKRSIHDALCVARNLIHNNSIVYGDALDAVPMALDENRGLQPIETLSAVKSQQIKENNPHLGIDCNDVGTNDMREQNVFIGKQQQILLATQVVKMILKIDDVISPSDY
;
A
#
# COMPACT_ATOMS: atom_id res chain seq x y z
N MET A 1 26.01 -8.19 -27.51
CA MET A 1 27.03 -7.54 -26.66
C MET A 1 27.43 -8.55 -25.62
N ASP A 2 28.73 -8.76 -25.44
CA ASP A 2 29.20 -9.43 -24.22
C ASP A 2 29.10 -8.42 -23.08
N VAL A 3 28.45 -8.82 -21.99
CA VAL A 3 28.11 -7.93 -20.88
C VAL A 3 28.56 -8.61 -19.60
N ASP A 4 29.60 -8.08 -18.97
CA ASP A 4 30.15 -8.66 -17.74
C ASP A 4 29.37 -8.24 -16.49
N ASN A 5 28.82 -7.01 -16.49
CA ASN A 5 28.08 -6.47 -15.36
C ASN A 5 26.69 -7.13 -15.24
N GLN A 6 26.37 -7.65 -14.04
CA GLN A 6 25.10 -8.32 -13.74
C GLN A 6 23.87 -7.40 -13.90
N ILE A 7 23.99 -6.11 -13.56
CA ILE A 7 22.93 -5.12 -13.76
C ILE A 7 22.66 -4.90 -15.25
N ALA A 8 23.72 -4.89 -16.06
CA ALA A 8 23.57 -4.74 -17.50
C ALA A 8 22.98 -6.02 -18.15
N LYS A 9 23.22 -7.22 -17.58
CA LYS A 9 22.50 -8.44 -17.99
C LYS A 9 21.00 -8.35 -17.70
N LEU A 10 20.61 -7.85 -16.53
CA LEU A 10 19.22 -7.56 -16.18
C LEU A 10 18.57 -6.58 -17.16
N MET A 11 19.28 -5.53 -17.59
CA MET A 11 18.78 -4.60 -18.62
C MET A 11 18.61 -5.25 -20.00
N VAL A 12 19.49 -6.19 -20.37
CA VAL A 12 19.33 -6.98 -21.60
C VAL A 12 18.11 -7.91 -21.52
N GLU A 13 17.88 -8.54 -20.37
CA GLU A 13 16.68 -9.34 -20.13
C GLU A 13 15.40 -8.50 -20.18
N LEU A 14 15.40 -7.31 -19.58
CA LEU A 14 14.30 -6.35 -19.67
C LEU A 14 13.95 -6.03 -21.12
N SER A 15 14.96 -5.71 -21.94
CA SER A 15 14.77 -5.44 -23.36
C SER A 15 14.19 -6.65 -24.10
N ARG A 16 14.60 -7.87 -23.76
CA ARG A 16 14.06 -9.09 -24.38
C ARG A 16 12.62 -9.37 -23.96
N SER A 17 12.27 -9.12 -22.71
CA SER A 17 10.89 -9.27 -22.22
C SER A 17 9.95 -8.29 -22.92
N GLN A 18 10.37 -7.03 -23.08
CA GLN A 18 9.60 -6.02 -23.83
C GLN A 18 9.40 -6.43 -25.31
N ASP A 19 10.43 -6.97 -25.94
CA ASP A 19 10.36 -7.48 -27.32
C ASP A 19 9.41 -8.68 -27.45
N TYR A 20 9.42 -9.59 -26.47
CA TYR A 20 8.53 -10.74 -26.48
C TYR A 20 7.05 -10.38 -26.26
N GLU A 21 6.77 -9.42 -25.37
CA GLU A 21 5.39 -9.07 -25.02
C GLU A 21 4.75 -8.10 -26.03
N ILE A 22 5.50 -7.10 -26.51
CA ILE A 22 4.98 -6.01 -27.33
C ILE A 22 5.65 -5.94 -28.71
N GLY A 23 6.91 -6.36 -28.81
CA GLY A 23 7.69 -6.30 -30.06
C GLY A 23 8.26 -4.94 -30.43
N ASP A 24 7.98 -3.89 -29.64
CA ASP A 24 8.51 -2.54 -29.84
C ASP A 24 8.81 -1.84 -28.50
N GLY A 25 9.66 -0.83 -28.51
CA GLY A 25 10.04 -0.02 -27.34
C GLY A 25 11.13 -0.63 -26.47
N THR A 26 11.91 -1.56 -27.02
CA THR A 26 13.08 -2.17 -26.37
C THR A 26 14.13 -1.13 -25.98
N THR A 27 14.37 -0.13 -26.81
CA THR A 27 15.28 0.98 -26.48
C THR A 27 14.67 1.92 -25.45
N GLY A 28 13.37 2.24 -25.59
CA GLY A 28 12.67 3.18 -24.71
C GLY A 28 12.61 2.71 -23.25
N VAL A 29 12.40 1.41 -23.03
CA VAL A 29 12.34 0.83 -21.68
C VAL A 29 13.70 0.91 -20.98
N VAL A 30 14.81 0.72 -21.71
CA VAL A 30 16.17 0.80 -21.16
C VAL A 30 16.56 2.24 -20.85
N VAL A 31 16.25 3.18 -21.75
CA VAL A 31 16.49 4.63 -21.53
C VAL A 31 15.72 5.11 -20.30
N MET A 32 14.45 4.70 -20.16
CA MET A 32 13.62 5.06 -19.02
C MET A 32 14.13 4.46 -17.70
N ALA A 33 14.55 3.19 -17.71
CA ALA A 33 15.12 2.55 -16.53
C ALA A 33 16.44 3.21 -16.11
N GLY A 34 17.29 3.61 -17.07
CA GLY A 34 18.52 4.37 -16.80
C GLY A 34 18.26 5.73 -16.16
N ALA A 35 17.32 6.49 -16.72
CA ALA A 35 16.95 7.80 -16.17
C ALA A 35 16.35 7.72 -14.77
N LEU A 36 15.53 6.69 -14.50
CA LEU A 36 15.02 6.42 -13.15
C LEU A 36 16.12 6.06 -12.15
N LEU A 37 17.14 5.30 -12.56
CA LEU A 37 18.28 4.97 -11.70
C LEU A 37 19.15 6.19 -11.40
N GLU A 38 19.41 7.06 -12.38
CA GLU A 38 20.18 8.30 -12.16
C GLU A 38 19.45 9.23 -11.17
N GLN A 39 18.13 9.35 -11.30
CA GLN A 39 17.35 10.12 -10.34
C GLN A 39 17.34 9.45 -8.96
N ALA A 40 17.27 8.12 -8.91
CA ALA A 40 17.38 7.39 -7.65
C ALA A 40 18.75 7.64 -6.98
N GLU A 41 19.85 7.67 -7.73
CA GLU A 41 21.19 8.00 -7.22
C GLU A 41 21.22 9.38 -6.53
N ARG A 42 20.64 10.42 -7.16
CA ARG A 42 20.51 11.76 -6.55
C ARG A 42 19.74 11.74 -5.22
N LEU A 43 18.79 10.81 -5.06
CA LEU A 43 18.06 10.63 -3.81
C LEU A 43 18.89 9.88 -2.76
N LEU A 44 19.69 8.90 -3.20
CA LEU A 44 20.63 8.19 -2.34
C LEU A 44 21.68 9.15 -1.77
N GLU A 45 22.24 10.04 -2.60
CA GLU A 45 23.19 11.08 -2.16
C GLU A 45 22.61 12.02 -1.11
N ARG A 46 21.29 12.24 -1.15
CA ARG A 46 20.55 13.05 -0.16
C ARG A 46 20.24 12.28 1.12
N GLY A 47 20.72 11.04 1.26
CA GLY A 47 20.56 10.21 2.46
C GLY A 47 19.24 9.44 2.52
N ILE A 48 18.55 9.27 1.39
CA ILE A 48 17.30 8.50 1.32
C ILE A 48 17.65 7.03 1.11
N HIS A 49 17.01 6.14 1.87
CA HIS A 49 17.27 4.72 1.77
C HIS A 49 16.75 4.12 0.44
N PRO A 50 17.52 3.25 -0.25
CA PRO A 50 17.14 2.65 -1.54
C PRO A 50 15.75 1.99 -1.53
N ILE A 51 15.46 1.23 -0.47
CA ILE A 51 14.16 0.56 -0.27
C ILE A 51 12.99 1.57 -0.29
N ARG A 52 13.15 2.75 0.32
CA ARG A 52 12.10 3.77 0.35
C ARG A 52 11.86 4.39 -1.02
N ILE A 53 12.92 4.57 -1.81
CA ILE A 53 12.81 5.04 -3.20
C ILE A 53 12.02 3.99 -3.99
N ALA A 54 12.36 2.71 -3.85
CA ALA A 54 11.67 1.61 -4.52
C ALA A 54 10.18 1.48 -4.09
N GLU A 55 9.85 1.80 -2.85
CA GLU A 55 8.47 1.84 -2.33
C GLU A 55 7.67 3.02 -2.89
N VAL A 56 8.27 4.21 -2.90
CA VAL A 56 7.65 5.40 -3.48
C VAL A 56 7.36 5.19 -4.97
N LEU A 57 8.26 4.54 -5.70
CA LEU A 57 8.04 4.16 -7.10
C LEU A 57 6.87 3.17 -7.27
N ALA A 58 6.61 2.31 -6.28
CA ALA A 58 5.54 1.30 -6.34
C ALA A 58 4.15 1.82 -5.93
N VAL A 59 4.11 2.84 -5.07
CA VAL A 59 2.87 3.45 -4.55
C VAL A 59 2.46 4.68 -5.35
N ALA A 60 3.31 5.17 -6.26
CA ALA A 60 3.00 6.29 -7.14
C ALA A 60 1.82 5.93 -8.07
N ASP A 61 0.65 6.48 -7.75
CA ASP A 61 -0.53 6.40 -8.60
C ASP A 61 -0.39 7.39 -9.77
N LEU A 62 -0.13 6.85 -10.96
CA LEU A 62 0.18 7.61 -12.19
C LEU A 62 -0.99 8.50 -12.65
N GLU A 63 -2.24 8.20 -12.26
CA GLU A 63 -3.41 8.95 -12.71
C GLU A 63 -3.71 10.18 -11.85
N ARG A 64 -3.50 10.11 -10.53
CA ARG A 64 -3.81 11.22 -9.62
C ARG A 64 -2.64 12.17 -9.33
N LYS A 65 -1.41 11.78 -9.67
CA LYS A 65 -0.19 12.58 -9.41
C LYS A 65 -0.05 13.01 -7.93
N ASP A 66 -0.68 12.30 -7.02
CA ASP A 66 -0.68 12.61 -5.60
C ASP A 66 -0.72 11.30 -4.79
N VAL A 67 0.09 11.23 -3.75
CA VAL A 67 0.11 10.10 -2.82
C VAL A 67 -0.59 10.60 -1.56
N ASN A 68 -1.81 10.12 -1.31
CA ASN A 68 -2.51 10.47 -0.08
C ASN A 68 -1.85 9.77 1.11
N LEU A 69 -0.98 10.51 1.78
CA LEU A 69 -0.21 10.06 2.94
C LEU A 69 -1.09 9.65 4.12
N ASP A 70 -2.35 10.11 4.18
CA ASP A 70 -3.29 9.71 5.22
C ASP A 70 -3.63 8.21 5.16
N LEU A 71 -3.42 7.56 4.00
CA LEU A 71 -3.61 6.12 3.82
C LEU A 71 -2.36 5.30 4.20
N ILE A 72 -1.23 5.94 4.47
CA ILE A 72 0.03 5.27 4.80
C ILE A 72 0.26 5.36 6.30
N LYS A 73 -0.01 4.27 7.01
CA LYS A 73 0.28 4.16 8.45
C LYS A 73 1.71 3.68 8.66
N VAL A 74 2.54 4.51 9.26
CA VAL A 74 3.86 4.10 9.76
C VAL A 74 3.74 3.67 11.20
N GLU A 75 3.96 2.38 11.46
CA GLU A 75 4.14 1.86 12.80
C GLU A 75 5.61 1.54 13.06
N GLY A 76 6.14 2.14 14.14
CA GLY A 76 7.48 1.85 14.63
C GLY A 76 7.40 1.12 15.96
N LYS A 77 7.80 -0.15 15.98
CA LYS A 77 8.02 -0.89 17.22
C LYS A 77 9.54 -1.03 17.51
N PHE A 78 9.94 -1.31 18.76
CA PHE A 78 11.35 -1.39 19.18
C PHE A 78 11.87 -2.83 19.33
N GLY A 79 13.05 -3.18 18.78
CA GLY A 79 13.71 -4.47 19.05
C GLY A 79 14.17 -5.34 17.87
N GLY A 80 14.43 -4.77 16.68
CA GLY A 80 15.05 -5.46 15.53
C GLY A 80 16.13 -4.61 14.83
N LYS A 81 16.82 -5.15 13.81
CA LYS A 81 17.89 -4.47 13.05
C LYS A 81 17.37 -3.76 11.81
N LEU A 82 17.87 -2.56 11.46
CA LEU A 82 17.43 -1.70 10.34
C LEU A 82 17.03 -2.40 9.02
N GLU A 83 17.63 -3.56 8.73
CA GLU A 83 17.31 -4.49 7.64
C GLU A 83 15.89 -5.14 7.71
N ASP A 84 15.32 -5.41 8.88
CA ASP A 84 14.00 -6.08 9.04
C ASP A 84 12.79 -5.16 8.70
N THR A 85 13.00 -4.11 7.89
CA THR A 85 11.93 -3.19 7.49
C THR A 85 11.25 -3.73 6.24
N GLU A 86 9.98 -4.08 6.37
CA GLU A 86 9.17 -4.60 5.27
C GLU A 86 7.94 -3.74 5.05
N LEU A 87 7.54 -3.62 3.78
CA LEU A 87 6.28 -3.02 3.39
C LEU A 87 5.16 -4.06 3.53
N ILE A 88 4.23 -3.80 4.45
CA ILE A 88 3.02 -4.61 4.58
C ILE A 88 1.95 -4.05 3.63
N TYR A 89 1.48 -4.89 2.72
CA TYR A 89 0.29 -4.61 1.90
C TYR A 89 -0.99 -4.85 2.73
N GLY A 90 -1.27 -3.92 3.65
CA GLY A 90 -2.34 -4.02 4.62
C GLY A 90 -2.22 -2.96 5.71
N ILE A 91 -2.84 -3.21 6.85
CA ILE A 91 -2.71 -2.36 8.03
C ILE A 91 -2.13 -3.15 9.20
N THR A 92 -1.12 -2.59 9.84
CA THR A 92 -0.58 -3.11 11.09
C THR A 92 -1.28 -2.43 12.27
N VAL A 93 -1.61 -3.24 13.27
CA VAL A 93 -2.27 -2.79 14.49
C VAL A 93 -1.51 -3.38 15.67
N ASP A 94 -0.90 -2.53 16.48
CA ASP A 94 -0.19 -2.94 17.69
C ASP A 94 -1.17 -3.29 18.82
N LYS A 95 -1.80 -4.47 18.74
CA LYS A 95 -2.70 -4.99 19.79
C LYS A 95 -2.50 -6.48 19.99
N ASP A 96 -2.38 -6.87 21.26
CA ASP A 96 -2.22 -8.26 21.65
C ASP A 96 -3.55 -9.01 21.68
N MET A 97 -3.51 -10.23 21.16
CA MET A 97 -4.56 -11.23 21.31
C MET A 97 -4.24 -12.18 22.46
N HIS A 98 -5.24 -12.90 22.94
CA HIS A 98 -5.03 -13.88 24.00
C HIS A 98 -4.03 -14.97 23.54
N PRO A 99 -3.03 -15.38 24.36
CA PRO A 99 -1.95 -16.28 23.93
C PRO A 99 -2.40 -17.65 23.41
N GLN A 100 -3.59 -18.10 23.79
CA GLN A 100 -4.17 -19.39 23.39
C GLN A 100 -4.96 -19.31 22.06
N MET A 101 -5.12 -18.13 21.47
CA MET A 101 -5.78 -17.97 20.17
C MET A 101 -4.81 -18.27 19.02
N PRO A 102 -5.32 -18.71 17.86
CA PRO A 102 -4.49 -18.92 16.68
C PRO A 102 -3.88 -17.58 16.25
N LYS A 103 -2.55 -17.57 16.09
CA LYS A 103 -1.78 -16.38 15.68
C LYS A 103 -1.86 -16.08 14.18
N GLN A 104 -2.33 -17.03 13.39
CA GLN A 104 -2.47 -16.92 11.94
C GLN A 104 -3.87 -17.37 11.53
N ILE A 105 -4.51 -16.56 10.69
CA ILE A 105 -5.85 -16.81 10.17
C ILE A 105 -5.81 -16.61 8.66
N GLU A 106 -6.08 -17.67 7.90
CA GLU A 106 -6.20 -17.61 6.45
C GLU A 106 -7.64 -17.23 6.04
N ASP A 107 -7.78 -16.47 4.95
CA ASP A 107 -9.06 -16.00 4.40
C ASP A 107 -10.05 -15.44 5.44
N ALA A 108 -9.57 -14.45 6.20
CA ALA A 108 -10.35 -13.89 7.28
C ALA A 108 -11.45 -12.96 6.78
N LYS A 109 -12.69 -13.26 7.17
CA LYS A 109 -13.78 -12.28 7.13
C LYS A 109 -13.76 -11.45 8.41
N ILE A 110 -13.53 -10.15 8.26
CA ILE A 110 -13.29 -9.24 9.38
C ILE A 110 -14.57 -8.47 9.67
N ALA A 111 -15.07 -8.58 10.90
CA ALA A 111 -16.17 -7.78 11.40
C ALA A 111 -15.63 -6.58 12.18
N ILE A 112 -15.90 -5.38 11.65
CA ILE A 112 -15.43 -4.10 12.19
C ILE A 112 -16.57 -3.50 13.03
N LEU A 113 -16.39 -3.45 14.35
CA LEU A 113 -17.43 -3.09 15.31
C LEU A 113 -17.01 -1.87 16.14
N THR A 114 -17.90 -0.87 16.24
CA THR A 114 -17.76 0.22 17.23
C THR A 114 -18.61 -0.01 18.47
N CYS A 115 -19.30 -1.15 18.57
CA CYS A 115 -20.05 -1.53 19.76
C CYS A 115 -19.19 -2.37 20.72
N PRO A 116 -19.27 -2.12 22.04
CA PRO A 116 -18.64 -2.99 23.03
C PRO A 116 -19.40 -4.32 23.14
N PHE A 117 -18.66 -5.40 23.43
CA PHE A 117 -19.26 -6.63 23.95
C PHE A 117 -19.52 -6.42 25.44
N GLU A 118 -20.60 -5.71 25.75
CA GLU A 118 -21.10 -5.55 27.11
C GLU A 118 -22.63 -5.58 27.10
N PRO A 119 -23.25 -6.07 28.18
CA PRO A 119 -24.68 -5.89 28.37
C PRO A 119 -25.01 -4.39 28.36
N PRO A 120 -26.09 -3.97 27.69
CA PRO A 120 -26.43 -2.57 27.52
C PRO A 120 -26.70 -1.92 28.87
N LYS A 121 -25.76 -1.07 29.31
CA LYS A 121 -25.94 -0.25 30.50
C LYS A 121 -26.93 0.87 30.15
N PRO A 122 -28.06 1.00 30.87
CA PRO A 122 -28.98 2.10 30.64
C PRO A 122 -28.25 3.43 30.92
N LYS A 123 -28.47 4.43 30.07
CA LYS A 123 -27.81 5.74 30.18
C LYS A 123 -28.24 6.52 31.43
N THR A 124 -29.42 6.21 31.95
CA THR A 124 -29.97 6.74 33.20
C THR A 124 -29.45 5.94 34.39
N LYS A 125 -29.25 6.61 35.54
CA LYS A 125 -28.88 5.94 36.80
C LYS A 125 -30.03 5.03 37.25
N HIS A 126 -29.97 3.76 36.88
CA HIS A 126 -30.84 2.72 37.42
C HIS A 126 -30.10 1.96 38.51
N LYS A 127 -30.76 1.83 39.67
CA LYS A 127 -30.30 0.93 40.73
C LYS A 127 -30.97 -0.42 40.50
N VAL A 128 -30.17 -1.45 40.25
CA VAL A 128 -30.64 -2.83 40.22
C VAL A 128 -30.54 -3.36 41.64
N GLU A 129 -31.69 -3.54 42.30
CA GLU A 129 -31.76 -4.11 43.64
C GLU A 129 -31.86 -5.65 43.52
N ILE A 130 -30.89 -6.35 44.10
CA ILE A 130 -30.80 -7.81 44.06
C ILE A 130 -30.99 -8.33 45.49
N ASP A 131 -32.23 -8.70 45.83
CA ASP A 131 -32.59 -9.12 47.20
C ASP A 131 -32.37 -10.62 47.46
N THR A 132 -32.32 -11.43 46.40
CA THR A 132 -32.36 -12.90 46.49
C THR A 132 -31.24 -13.52 45.65
N VAL A 133 -30.63 -14.59 46.17
CA VAL A 133 -29.57 -15.35 45.47
C VAL A 133 -30.06 -15.89 44.11
N GLU A 134 -31.34 -16.26 44.02
CA GLU A 134 -31.97 -16.73 42.76
C GLU A 134 -32.00 -15.63 41.68
N LYS A 135 -32.31 -14.37 42.06
CA LYS A 135 -32.29 -13.24 41.13
C LYS A 135 -30.86 -12.97 40.63
N PHE A 136 -29.86 -13.09 41.49
CA PHE A 136 -28.46 -12.95 41.12
C PHE A 136 -28.01 -14.01 40.11
N GLN A 137 -28.37 -15.29 40.35
CA GLN A 137 -28.05 -16.38 39.43
C GLN A 137 -28.75 -16.22 38.08
N THR A 138 -30.01 -15.78 38.09
CA THR A 138 -30.78 -15.54 36.86
C THR A 138 -30.17 -14.40 36.03
N LEU A 139 -29.74 -13.31 36.69
CA LEU A 139 -29.06 -12.19 36.04
C LEU A 139 -27.75 -12.64 35.40
N ARG A 140 -26.92 -13.41 36.13
CA ARG A 140 -25.67 -13.98 35.59
C ARG A 140 -25.91 -14.88 34.38
N GLN A 141 -26.94 -15.72 34.42
CA GLN A 141 -27.31 -16.56 33.28
C GLN A 141 -27.81 -15.74 32.08
N GLN A 142 -28.55 -14.66 32.31
CA GLN A 142 -29.00 -13.76 31.26
C GLN A 142 -27.83 -13.01 30.62
N GLU A 143 -26.87 -12.53 31.41
CA GLU A 143 -25.64 -11.91 30.91
C GLU A 143 -24.87 -12.88 30.01
N GLN A 144 -24.63 -14.12 30.48
CA GLN A 144 -23.95 -15.14 29.68
C GLN A 144 -24.70 -15.48 28.39
N LYS A 145 -26.02 -15.65 28.44
CA LYS A 145 -26.84 -15.89 27.24
C LYS A 145 -26.77 -14.73 26.25
N TYR A 146 -26.79 -13.50 26.75
CA TYR A 146 -26.71 -12.31 25.90
C TYR A 146 -25.37 -12.23 25.15
N PHE A 147 -24.26 -12.55 25.83
CA PHE A 147 -22.95 -12.68 25.21
C PHE A 147 -22.92 -13.80 24.17
N ASP A 148 -23.47 -14.95 24.51
CA ASP A 148 -23.53 -16.11 23.62
C ASP A 148 -24.31 -15.80 22.33
N ASP A 149 -25.41 -15.06 22.44
CA ASP A 149 -26.22 -14.58 21.30
C ASP A 149 -25.45 -13.58 20.42
N MET A 150 -24.65 -12.70 21.01
CA MET A 150 -23.80 -11.77 20.27
C MET A 150 -22.74 -12.51 19.45
N VAL A 151 -22.05 -13.47 20.07
CA VAL A 151 -21.02 -14.28 19.38
C VAL A 151 -21.66 -15.11 18.27
N GLN A 152 -22.84 -15.69 18.52
CA GLN A 152 -23.53 -16.48 17.52
C GLN A 152 -23.89 -15.64 16.28
N LYS A 153 -24.39 -14.42 16.46
CA LYS A 153 -24.65 -13.49 15.34
C LYS A 153 -23.41 -13.18 14.52
N CYS A 154 -22.25 -13.02 15.15
CA CYS A 154 -20.99 -12.83 14.43
C CYS A 154 -20.60 -14.07 13.62
N LYS A 155 -20.84 -15.27 14.17
CA LYS A 155 -20.62 -16.55 13.47
C LYS A 155 -21.60 -16.79 12.32
N ASP A 156 -22.87 -16.42 12.48
CA ASP A 156 -23.90 -16.59 11.46
C ASP A 156 -23.61 -15.74 10.21
N VAL A 157 -22.97 -14.58 10.40
CA VAL A 157 -22.48 -13.72 9.31
C VAL A 157 -21.22 -14.31 8.64
N GLY A 158 -20.59 -15.30 9.28
CA GLY A 158 -19.38 -15.95 8.81
C GLY A 158 -18.12 -15.13 9.04
N ALA A 159 -18.10 -14.23 10.03
CA ALA A 159 -16.88 -13.52 10.40
C ALA A 159 -15.89 -14.50 11.04
N THR A 160 -14.61 -14.40 10.69
CA THR A 160 -13.50 -15.19 11.25
C THR A 160 -12.71 -14.40 12.30
N LEU A 161 -12.74 -13.07 12.22
CA LEU A 161 -12.08 -12.15 13.15
C LEU A 161 -13.02 -10.99 13.50
N VAL A 162 -13.03 -10.57 14.76
CA VAL A 162 -13.68 -9.34 15.20
C VAL A 162 -12.69 -8.29 15.66
N ILE A 163 -12.93 -7.05 15.25
CA ILE A 163 -12.14 -5.88 15.61
C ILE A 163 -13.07 -4.87 16.27
N CYS A 164 -12.80 -4.54 17.53
CA CYS A 164 -13.61 -3.63 18.33
C CYS A 164 -12.83 -2.36 18.72
N GLN A 165 -13.49 -1.21 18.56
CA GLN A 165 -12.97 0.07 19.06
C GLN A 165 -12.89 0.07 20.60
N TRP A 166 -13.97 -0.34 21.25
CA TRP A 166 -14.06 -0.42 22.70
C TRP A 166 -13.50 -1.73 23.22
N GLY A 167 -12.92 -1.68 24.41
CA GLY A 167 -12.61 -2.89 25.17
C GLY A 167 -13.87 -3.67 25.55
N PHE A 168 -13.66 -4.92 25.92
CA PHE A 168 -14.67 -5.76 26.54
C PHE A 168 -14.04 -6.48 27.75
N ASP A 169 -14.88 -6.87 28.71
CA ASP A 169 -14.46 -7.45 29.99
C ASP A 169 -13.70 -8.79 29.83
N ASP A 170 -12.91 -9.15 30.83
CA ASP A 170 -12.11 -10.39 30.83
C ASP A 170 -12.98 -11.65 30.76
N GLU A 171 -14.20 -11.62 31.32
CA GLU A 171 -15.15 -12.73 31.18
C GLU A 171 -15.57 -12.94 29.71
N ALA A 172 -15.76 -11.87 28.95
CA ALA A 172 -16.09 -11.94 27.53
C ALA A 172 -14.91 -12.48 26.71
N ASN A 173 -13.67 -12.10 27.04
CA ASN A 173 -12.46 -12.70 26.43
C ASN A 173 -12.41 -14.22 26.64
N HIS A 174 -12.70 -14.68 27.85
CA HIS A 174 -12.71 -16.11 28.16
C HIS A 174 -13.81 -16.85 27.38
N LEU A 175 -15.02 -16.28 27.27
CA LEU A 175 -16.12 -16.87 26.49
C LEU A 175 -15.81 -16.94 24.98
N LEU A 176 -15.19 -15.89 24.43
CA LEU A 176 -14.74 -15.87 23.04
C LEU A 176 -13.66 -16.93 22.77
N MET A 177 -12.77 -17.16 23.75
CA MET A 177 -11.75 -18.19 23.68
C MET A 177 -12.34 -19.60 23.62
N HIS A 178 -13.29 -19.95 24.51
CA HIS A 178 -13.98 -21.25 24.49
C HIS A 178 -14.69 -21.52 23.17
N ARG A 179 -15.16 -20.46 22.51
CA ARG A 179 -15.85 -20.53 21.22
C ARG A 179 -14.91 -20.44 20.01
N ASN A 180 -13.59 -20.41 20.24
CA ASN A 180 -12.53 -20.26 19.25
C ASN A 180 -12.78 -19.08 18.29
N PHE A 181 -13.13 -17.92 18.85
CA PHE A 181 -13.47 -16.73 18.09
C PHE A 181 -12.45 -15.61 18.37
N PRO A 182 -11.49 -15.38 17.47
CA PRO A 182 -10.44 -14.38 17.63
C PRO A 182 -11.01 -12.96 17.66
N ALA A 183 -10.58 -12.15 18.63
CA ALA A 183 -11.05 -10.78 18.79
C ALA A 183 -9.91 -9.82 19.18
N VAL A 184 -9.91 -8.64 18.57
CA VAL A 184 -8.99 -7.53 18.88
C VAL A 184 -9.76 -6.43 19.59
N ARG A 185 -9.21 -5.95 20.70
CA ARG A 185 -9.80 -4.90 21.56
C ARG A 185 -8.97 -3.62 21.53
N TRP A 186 -9.59 -2.50 21.93
CA TRP A 186 -8.92 -1.20 22.10
C TRP A 186 -8.27 -0.66 20.83
N VAL A 187 -8.97 -0.78 19.70
CA VAL A 187 -8.52 -0.27 18.40
C VAL A 187 -8.88 1.21 18.29
N GLY A 188 -7.93 2.03 17.83
CA GLY A 188 -8.17 3.45 17.65
C GLY A 188 -9.23 3.73 16.57
N GLY A 189 -9.96 4.84 16.68
CA GLY A 189 -10.98 5.21 15.68
C GLY A 189 -10.38 5.36 14.27
N VAL A 190 -9.23 6.02 14.17
CA VAL A 190 -8.49 6.21 12.91
C VAL A 190 -8.03 4.86 12.32
N GLU A 191 -7.56 3.96 13.17
CA GLU A 191 -7.12 2.61 12.75
C GLU A 191 -8.31 1.81 12.21
N LEU A 192 -9.48 1.97 12.82
CA LEU A 192 -10.72 1.31 12.40
C LEU A 192 -11.17 1.76 11.00
N GLU A 193 -11.03 3.06 10.70
CA GLU A 193 -11.30 3.61 9.37
C GLU A 193 -10.33 3.06 8.32
N LEU A 194 -9.04 3.03 8.64
CA LEU A 194 -8.01 2.45 7.76
C LEU A 194 -8.23 0.95 7.52
N ILE A 195 -8.64 0.19 8.54
CA ILE A 195 -9.03 -1.23 8.39
C ILE A 195 -10.24 -1.37 7.47
N ALA A 196 -11.24 -0.50 7.61
CA ALA A 196 -12.43 -0.50 6.76
C ALA A 196 -12.07 -0.24 5.29
N ILE A 197 -11.18 0.72 5.03
CA ILE A 197 -10.68 1.01 3.69
C ILE A 197 -9.87 -0.17 3.14
N ALA A 198 -8.93 -0.72 3.93
CA ALA A 198 -8.04 -1.79 3.50
C ALA A 198 -8.79 -3.11 3.21
N THR A 199 -9.81 -3.42 4.00
CA THR A 199 -10.60 -4.67 3.86
C THR A 199 -11.84 -4.52 2.99
N GLY A 200 -12.17 -3.29 2.56
CA GLY A 200 -13.42 -2.94 1.90
C GLY A 200 -14.67 -3.12 2.79
N GLY A 201 -14.48 -3.32 4.10
CA GLY A 201 -15.56 -3.52 5.07
C GLY A 201 -16.24 -2.21 5.47
N ARG A 202 -17.44 -2.31 6.05
CA ARG A 202 -18.12 -1.15 6.65
C ARG A 202 -18.05 -1.25 8.17
N ILE A 203 -17.84 -0.10 8.81
CA ILE A 203 -17.88 0.02 10.27
C ILE A 203 -19.33 -0.18 10.73
N VAL A 204 -19.56 -1.16 11.60
CA VAL A 204 -20.90 -1.50 12.10
C VAL A 204 -21.09 -0.97 13.52
N PRO A 205 -22.08 -0.08 13.76
CA PRO A 205 -22.31 0.51 15.08
C PRO A 205 -23.17 -0.35 16.00
N ARG A 206 -23.97 -1.26 15.45
CA ARG A 206 -24.87 -2.15 16.20
C ARG A 206 -24.80 -3.58 15.68
N PHE A 207 -24.74 -4.54 16.60
CA PHE A 207 -24.73 -5.98 16.27
C PHE A 207 -25.90 -6.43 15.39
N GLN A 208 -27.07 -5.79 15.48
CA GLN A 208 -28.25 -6.12 14.66
C GLN A 208 -28.08 -5.72 13.19
N GLU A 209 -27.19 -4.77 12.89
CA GLU A 209 -26.95 -4.28 11.54
C GLU A 209 -25.81 -5.03 10.84
N LEU A 210 -25.26 -6.06 11.47
CA LEU A 210 -24.19 -6.88 10.94
C LEU A 210 -24.73 -7.78 9.81
N THR A 211 -24.25 -7.55 8.59
CA THR A 211 -24.60 -8.36 7.41
C THR A 211 -23.32 -8.86 6.72
N PRO A 212 -23.38 -9.99 5.97
CA PRO A 212 -22.22 -10.53 5.26
C PRO A 212 -21.60 -9.55 4.25
N GLU A 213 -22.40 -8.63 3.70
CA GLU A 213 -21.94 -7.59 2.77
C GLU A 213 -21.11 -6.50 3.43
N LYS A 214 -21.28 -6.29 4.74
CA LYS A 214 -20.53 -5.30 5.52
C LYS A 214 -19.23 -5.86 6.09
N ALA A 215 -19.06 -7.19 6.07
CA ALA A 215 -17.83 -7.83 6.51
C ALA A 215 -16.69 -7.55 5.52
N GLY A 216 -15.55 -7.12 6.04
CA GLY A 216 -14.34 -6.94 5.25
C GLY A 216 -13.77 -8.29 4.81
N LYS A 217 -13.18 -8.34 3.62
CA LYS A 217 -12.45 -9.52 3.13
C LYS A 217 -10.96 -9.25 3.28
N GLY A 218 -10.28 -10.00 4.14
CA GLY A 218 -8.82 -9.97 4.26
C GLY A 218 -8.22 -11.18 3.57
N ASN A 219 -7.41 -10.97 2.52
CA ASN A 219 -6.62 -12.05 1.94
C ASN A 219 -5.24 -12.06 2.59
N LYS A 220 -4.88 -13.22 3.19
CA LYS A 220 -3.66 -13.49 3.95
C LYS A 220 -3.43 -12.55 5.16
N MET A 221 -4.01 -12.90 6.31
CA MET A 221 -3.74 -12.22 7.58
C MET A 221 -2.38 -12.69 8.15
N MET A 222 -1.27 -12.14 7.65
CA MET A 222 0.00 -12.24 8.35
C MET A 222 0.05 -11.15 9.42
N ILE A 223 -0.20 -11.54 10.66
CA ILE A 223 0.13 -10.74 11.83
C ILE A 223 1.62 -10.93 12.05
N GLU A 224 2.44 -10.05 11.47
CA GLU A 224 3.86 -10.00 11.79
C GLU A 224 4.22 -8.60 12.32
N GLU A 225 4.94 -8.61 13.43
CA GLU A 225 5.32 -7.45 14.22
C GLU A 225 6.42 -6.66 13.49
N THR A 226 6.04 -5.66 12.69
CA THR A 226 7.05 -4.89 11.96
C THR A 226 7.50 -3.66 12.75
N LYS A 227 8.82 -3.51 12.82
CA LYS A 227 9.54 -2.58 13.70
C LYS A 227 10.45 -1.67 12.88
N ARG A 228 10.07 -0.41 12.56
CA ARG A 228 11.01 0.74 12.63
C ARG A 228 10.46 2.13 12.28
N SER A 229 11.16 3.15 12.81
CA SER A 229 10.87 4.58 12.70
C SER A 229 11.03 5.14 11.28
N ILE A 230 9.94 5.62 10.69
CA ILE A 230 9.91 6.26 9.35
C ILE A 230 9.44 7.74 9.45
N HIS A 231 9.24 8.31 10.64
CA HIS A 231 8.64 9.64 10.77
C HIS A 231 9.50 10.79 10.18
N ASP A 232 10.82 10.78 10.41
CA ASP A 232 11.72 11.79 9.82
C ASP A 232 11.92 11.59 8.32
N ALA A 233 11.88 10.34 7.87
CA ALA A 233 11.98 9.99 6.46
C ALA A 233 10.72 10.32 5.67
N LEU A 234 9.56 10.28 6.32
CA LEU A 234 8.29 10.75 5.76
C LEU A 234 8.26 12.27 5.63
N CYS A 235 8.90 13.05 6.50
CA CYS A 235 9.01 14.49 6.28
C CYS A 235 9.91 14.83 5.08
N VAL A 236 10.97 14.04 4.85
CA VAL A 236 11.81 14.13 3.64
C VAL A 236 11.06 13.63 2.40
N ALA A 237 10.36 12.50 2.51
CA ALA A 237 9.50 11.96 1.46
C ALA A 237 8.29 12.88 1.19
N ARG A 238 7.74 13.60 2.17
CA ARG A 238 6.67 14.61 1.99
C ARG A 238 7.15 15.78 1.14
N ASN A 239 8.36 16.28 1.42
CA ASN A 239 9.00 17.30 0.59
C ASN A 239 9.39 16.77 -0.80
N LEU A 240 9.56 15.45 -0.92
CA LEU A 240 9.81 14.76 -2.19
C LEU A 240 8.56 14.32 -2.92
N ILE A 241 7.42 14.11 -2.26
CA ILE A 241 6.14 13.65 -2.82
C ILE A 241 5.33 14.83 -3.34
N HIS A 242 5.37 15.98 -2.66
CA HIS A 242 4.97 17.25 -3.30
C HIS A 242 5.84 17.60 -4.51
N ASN A 243 7.02 17.00 -4.60
CA ASN A 243 7.94 17.09 -5.73
C ASN A 243 8.08 15.73 -6.47
N ASN A 244 7.17 14.76 -6.31
CA ASN A 244 7.40 13.40 -6.88
C ASN A 244 7.18 13.41 -8.38
N SER A 245 6.50 14.46 -8.87
CA SER A 245 6.49 14.83 -10.27
C SER A 245 7.90 15.06 -10.84
N ILE A 246 8.92 15.29 -10.00
CA ILE A 246 10.31 15.49 -10.47
C ILE A 246 10.98 14.15 -10.78
N VAL A 247 10.85 13.11 -9.93
CA VAL A 247 11.56 11.83 -10.17
C VAL A 247 11.02 11.10 -11.40
N TYR A 248 9.70 10.92 -11.48
CA TYR A 248 9.08 10.33 -12.67
C TYR A 248 9.00 11.32 -13.83
N GLY A 249 8.75 12.61 -13.59
CA GLY A 249 8.64 13.58 -14.67
C GLY A 249 9.97 13.82 -15.39
N ASP A 250 11.06 14.02 -14.65
CA ASP A 250 12.39 14.18 -15.24
C ASP A 250 12.84 12.88 -15.93
N ALA A 251 12.53 11.71 -15.36
CA ALA A 251 12.88 10.43 -16.00
C ALA A 251 12.05 10.15 -17.26
N LEU A 252 10.77 10.55 -17.28
CA LEU A 252 9.92 10.42 -18.46
C LEU A 252 10.28 11.43 -19.56
N ASP A 253 10.89 12.56 -19.20
CA ASP A 253 11.44 13.53 -20.15
C ASP A 253 12.67 13.01 -20.90
N ALA A 254 13.37 12.01 -20.38
CA ALA A 254 14.55 11.44 -21.03
C ALA A 254 14.22 10.82 -22.40
N VAL A 255 13.03 10.23 -22.56
CA VAL A 255 12.58 9.64 -23.83
C VAL A 255 12.40 10.71 -24.93
N PRO A 256 11.61 11.78 -24.73
CA PRO A 256 11.53 12.87 -25.70
C PRO A 256 12.88 13.57 -25.92
N MET A 257 13.69 13.79 -24.88
CA MET A 257 15.03 14.36 -25.07
C MET A 257 15.91 13.50 -25.99
N ALA A 258 15.93 12.18 -25.79
CA ALA A 258 16.70 11.28 -26.63
C ALA A 258 16.22 11.28 -28.10
N LEU A 259 14.92 11.50 -28.35
CA LEU A 259 14.39 11.65 -29.71
C LEU A 259 14.92 12.92 -30.39
N ASP A 260 14.96 14.05 -29.66
CA ASP A 260 15.51 15.31 -30.18
C ASP A 260 17.03 15.26 -30.38
N GLU A 261 17.77 14.61 -29.47
CA GLU A 261 19.22 14.44 -29.59
C GLU A 261 19.60 13.66 -30.85
N ASN A 262 18.86 12.59 -31.15
CA ASN A 262 19.06 11.81 -32.37
C ASN A 262 18.83 12.64 -33.66
N ARG A 263 18.08 13.74 -33.56
CA ARG A 263 17.80 14.68 -34.65
C ARG A 263 18.79 15.84 -34.72
N GLY A 264 19.66 16.00 -33.72
CA GLY A 264 20.61 17.12 -33.61
C GLY A 264 19.97 18.45 -33.22
N LEU A 265 18.74 18.43 -32.69
CA LEU A 265 18.07 19.61 -32.13
C LEU A 265 18.48 19.82 -30.67
N GLN A 266 18.25 21.02 -30.13
CA GLN A 266 18.50 21.33 -28.72
C GLN A 266 17.33 20.79 -27.86
N PRO A 267 17.52 19.68 -27.12
CA PRO A 267 16.40 18.92 -26.53
C PRO A 267 15.61 19.71 -25.47
N ILE A 268 16.29 20.62 -24.78
CA ILE A 268 15.69 21.43 -23.71
C ILE A 268 14.71 22.46 -24.27
N GLU A 269 15.04 23.07 -25.43
CA GLU A 269 14.22 24.13 -26.03
C GLU A 269 12.93 23.56 -26.63
N THR A 270 13.05 22.46 -27.38
CA THR A 270 11.92 21.75 -27.98
C THR A 270 10.99 21.16 -26.93
N LEU A 271 11.52 20.49 -25.91
CA LEU A 271 10.72 19.90 -24.84
C LEU A 271 9.98 20.98 -24.03
N SER A 272 10.64 22.11 -23.74
CA SER A 272 10.01 23.24 -23.06
C SER A 272 8.88 23.87 -23.89
N ALA A 273 9.08 24.00 -25.20
CA ALA A 273 8.07 24.51 -26.13
C ALA A 273 6.84 23.57 -26.19
N VAL A 274 7.06 22.26 -26.35
CA VAL A 274 5.99 21.27 -26.41
C VAL A 274 5.20 21.21 -25.10
N LYS A 275 5.88 21.20 -23.94
CA LYS A 275 5.20 21.25 -22.63
C LYS A 275 4.36 22.50 -22.44
N SER A 276 4.88 23.66 -22.87
CA SER A 276 4.14 24.93 -22.80
C SER A 276 2.87 24.89 -23.66
N GLN A 277 2.94 24.28 -24.85
CA GLN A 277 1.78 24.09 -25.72
C GLN A 277 0.77 23.09 -25.14
N GLN A 278 1.23 21.96 -24.59
CA GLN A 278 0.37 20.98 -23.91
C GLN A 278 -0.46 21.60 -22.78
N ILE A 279 0.15 22.46 -21.96
CA ILE A 279 -0.54 23.14 -20.86
C ILE A 279 -1.53 24.18 -21.39
N LYS A 280 -1.13 24.95 -22.42
CA LYS A 280 -1.95 26.03 -22.98
C LYS A 280 -3.19 25.51 -23.71
N GLU A 281 -3.05 24.42 -24.46
CA GLU A 281 -4.10 23.84 -25.29
C GLU A 281 -4.85 22.70 -24.57
N ASN A 282 -4.35 22.27 -23.41
CA ASN A 282 -4.85 21.12 -22.65
C ASN A 282 -4.97 19.85 -23.53
N ASN A 283 -4.07 19.70 -24.50
CA ASN A 283 -4.05 18.59 -25.45
C ASN A 283 -2.88 17.63 -25.11
N PRO A 284 -3.16 16.39 -24.69
CA PRO A 284 -2.12 15.41 -24.34
C PRO A 284 -1.45 14.75 -25.56
N HIS A 285 -1.89 15.06 -26.78
CA HIS A 285 -1.39 14.44 -28.02
C HIS A 285 -0.26 15.23 -28.69
N LEU A 286 0.10 16.39 -28.15
CA LEU A 286 1.25 17.13 -28.63
C LEU A 286 2.54 16.42 -28.23
N GLY A 287 3.45 16.22 -29.18
CA GLY A 287 4.73 15.57 -28.95
C GLY A 287 5.85 16.20 -29.77
N ILE A 288 7.00 15.55 -29.75
CA ILE A 288 8.14 15.92 -30.59
C ILE A 288 7.92 15.37 -31.99
N ASP A 289 7.82 16.28 -32.95
CA ASP A 289 7.79 15.94 -34.36
C ASP A 289 9.08 15.19 -34.71
N CYS A 290 8.94 13.92 -35.08
CA CYS A 290 10.05 13.05 -35.46
C CYS A 290 10.22 12.94 -36.99
N ASN A 291 9.40 13.63 -37.78
CA ASN A 291 9.38 13.54 -39.25
C ASN A 291 9.52 14.90 -39.96
N ASP A 292 9.75 16.00 -39.22
CA ASP A 292 9.88 17.38 -39.74
C ASP A 292 8.70 17.82 -40.62
N VAL A 293 7.50 17.39 -40.25
CA VAL A 293 6.25 17.70 -40.96
C VAL A 293 5.75 19.11 -40.57
N GLY A 294 6.28 19.68 -39.48
CA GLY A 294 5.94 21.02 -38.99
C GLY A 294 4.68 21.06 -38.13
N THR A 295 4.15 19.90 -37.75
CA THR A 295 3.00 19.76 -36.84
C THR A 295 3.40 18.98 -35.60
N ASN A 296 2.99 19.43 -34.42
CA ASN A 296 3.33 18.76 -33.15
C ASN A 296 2.25 17.75 -32.71
N ASP A 297 1.13 17.63 -33.41
CA ASP A 297 0.06 16.70 -33.04
C ASP A 297 0.34 15.28 -33.54
N MET A 298 0.55 14.36 -32.59
CA MET A 298 0.88 12.96 -32.86
C MET A 298 -0.27 12.18 -33.49
N ARG A 299 -1.53 12.61 -33.31
CA ARG A 299 -2.67 11.97 -33.99
C ARG A 299 -2.71 12.30 -35.46
N GLU A 300 -2.41 13.54 -35.82
CA GLU A 300 -2.32 13.95 -37.24
C GLU A 300 -1.18 13.24 -37.96
N GLN A 301 -0.09 12.97 -37.23
CA GLN A 301 1.03 12.18 -37.73
C GLN A 301 0.81 10.65 -37.70
N ASN A 302 -0.36 10.17 -37.26
CA ASN A 302 -0.69 8.74 -37.11
C ASN A 302 0.29 7.96 -36.19
N VAL A 303 0.84 8.62 -35.17
CA VAL A 303 1.71 7.98 -34.17
C VAL A 303 0.85 7.50 -33.00
N PHE A 304 0.70 6.17 -32.86
CA PHE A 304 -0.07 5.52 -31.79
C PHE A 304 0.83 4.84 -30.76
N ILE A 305 0.33 4.65 -29.54
CA ILE A 305 1.15 4.35 -28.36
C ILE A 305 0.67 3.08 -27.63
N GLY A 306 1.61 2.18 -27.31
CA GLY A 306 1.46 1.05 -26.38
C GLY A 306 2.46 1.11 -25.22
N LYS A 307 2.48 2.20 -24.43
CA LYS A 307 3.56 2.53 -23.47
C LYS A 307 3.30 2.12 -22.01
N GLN A 308 2.11 1.67 -21.63
CA GLN A 308 1.81 1.33 -20.23
C GLN A 308 2.73 0.22 -19.70
N GLN A 309 2.95 -0.82 -20.50
CA GLN A 309 3.81 -1.94 -20.13
C GLN A 309 5.29 -1.52 -20.03
N GLN A 310 5.77 -0.62 -20.89
CA GLN A 310 7.15 -0.12 -20.85
C GLN A 310 7.43 0.57 -19.52
N ILE A 311 6.50 1.42 -19.05
CA ILE A 311 6.65 2.12 -17.76
C ILE A 311 6.64 1.12 -16.59
N LEU A 312 5.77 0.10 -16.67
CA LEU A 312 5.66 -0.93 -15.64
C LEU A 312 6.95 -1.76 -15.54
N LEU A 313 7.45 -2.27 -16.67
CA LEU A 313 8.64 -3.11 -16.72
C LEU A 313 9.90 -2.33 -16.31
N ALA A 314 10.06 -1.07 -16.76
CA ALA A 314 11.14 -0.21 -16.32
C ALA A 314 11.12 -0.01 -14.79
N THR A 315 9.94 0.28 -14.22
CA THR A 315 9.78 0.47 -12.77
C THR A 315 10.12 -0.81 -11.99
N GLN A 316 9.70 -1.98 -12.49
CA GLN A 316 9.97 -3.26 -11.85
C GLN A 316 11.47 -3.58 -11.80
N VAL A 317 12.20 -3.33 -12.88
CA VAL A 317 13.65 -3.59 -12.92
C VAL A 317 14.41 -2.62 -12.04
N VAL A 318 14.04 -1.33 -12.04
CA VAL A 318 14.63 -0.34 -11.11
C VAL A 318 14.40 -0.76 -9.65
N LYS A 319 13.20 -1.28 -9.33
CA LYS A 319 12.91 -1.82 -7.99
C LYS A 319 13.77 -3.04 -7.66
N MET A 320 14.01 -3.94 -8.61
CA MET A 320 14.89 -5.09 -8.39
C MET A 320 16.33 -4.61 -8.12
N ILE A 321 16.82 -3.67 -8.91
CA ILE A 321 18.19 -3.13 -8.78
C ILE A 321 18.38 -2.41 -7.45
N LEU A 322 17.44 -1.53 -7.04
CA LEU A 322 17.52 -0.80 -5.78
C LEU A 322 17.42 -1.68 -4.52
N LYS A 323 17.04 -2.95 -4.67
CA LYS A 323 16.98 -3.94 -3.59
C LYS A 323 18.25 -4.78 -3.46
N ILE A 324 19.16 -4.69 -4.42
CA ILE A 324 20.45 -5.40 -4.36
C ILE A 324 21.37 -4.61 -3.43
N ASP A 325 21.74 -5.21 -2.30
CA ASP A 325 22.69 -4.63 -1.33
C ASP A 325 24.09 -5.23 -1.52
N ASP A 326 24.15 -6.57 -1.59
CA ASP A 326 25.41 -7.31 -1.77
C ASP A 326 25.60 -7.77 -3.22
N VAL A 327 26.73 -7.41 -3.81
CA VAL A 327 27.21 -7.97 -5.09
C VAL A 327 28.44 -8.81 -4.80
N ILE A 328 28.26 -10.12 -4.71
CA ILE A 328 29.36 -11.07 -4.46
C ILE A 328 29.92 -11.52 -5.82
N SER A 329 31.18 -11.22 -6.08
CA SER A 329 31.87 -11.70 -7.28
C SER A 329 32.51 -13.06 -7.01
N PRO A 330 32.48 -14.01 -7.96
CA PRO A 330 33.13 -15.33 -7.79
C PRO A 330 34.64 -15.26 -7.55
N SER A 331 35.25 -14.11 -7.87
CA SER A 331 36.67 -13.81 -7.65
C SER A 331 37.03 -13.59 -6.18
N ASP A 332 36.04 -13.36 -5.31
CA ASP A 332 36.21 -13.06 -3.88
C ASP A 332 36.05 -14.32 -2.99
N TYR A 333 36.05 -15.52 -3.59
CA TYR A 333 36.02 -16.83 -2.92
C TYR A 333 37.33 -17.59 -2.99
#